data_AF-A0A3D4WVP2-F1
#
_entry.id   AF-A0A3D4WVP2-F1
#
_cell.length_a   1.000
_cell.length_b   1.000
_cell.length_c   1.000
_cell.angle_alpha   90.00
_cell.angle_beta   90.00
_cell.angle_gamma   90.00
#
_symmetry.space_group_name_H-M   'P 1'
#
loop_
_entity.id
_entity.type
_entity.pdbx_description
1 polymer ?
#
loop_
_entity_poly.entity_id
_entity_poly.type
_entity_poly.pdbx_seq_one_letter_code
_entity_poly.pdbx_strand_id
1 'polypeptide(L)'
;MFSFTKVAGEVMPGPEGLLTSPLTGVSCVWYKVKVESWQARADLHHRDTVFLSKTKHPFRVLDQSGPLLISADIIPPSFEATVTETVSMKRPPTRDQAPLLHSLADRGLIPQATLNRRAHLLDELIWETSETILLPGQRVHAHGRVGRYRGLPILRRSVLGFGFRAE
;
A
#
# COMPACT_ATOMS: atom_id res chain seq x y z
N MET A 1 16.93 -23.97 13.22
CA MET A 1 17.19 -23.61 11.81
C MET A 1 15.93 -22.95 11.25
N PHE A 2 15.98 -21.70 10.81
CA PHE A 2 14.81 -21.05 10.20
C PHE A 2 14.83 -21.33 8.70
N SER A 3 13.86 -22.11 8.21
CA SER A 3 13.70 -22.31 6.76
C SER A 3 13.00 -21.11 6.16
N PHE A 4 13.59 -20.55 5.10
CA PHE A 4 12.99 -19.50 4.29
C PHE A 4 12.66 -20.06 2.91
N THR A 5 11.54 -19.60 2.36
CA THR A 5 11.06 -20.03 1.05
C THR A 5 10.97 -18.81 0.15
N LYS A 6 11.55 -18.95 -1.05
CA LYS A 6 11.41 -17.99 -2.14
C LYS A 6 10.41 -18.56 -3.14
N VAL A 7 9.49 -17.71 -3.59
CA VAL A 7 8.54 -18.03 -4.66
C VAL A 7 8.64 -16.93 -5.72
N ALA A 8 8.67 -17.35 -6.99
CA ALA A 8 8.66 -16.46 -8.14
C ALA A 8 7.59 -16.95 -9.11
N GLY A 9 6.64 -16.09 -9.47
CA GLY A 9 5.53 -16.52 -10.30
C GLY A 9 4.51 -15.41 -10.55
N GLU A 10 3.39 -15.79 -11.14
CA GLU A 10 2.32 -14.87 -11.50
C GLU A 10 1.30 -14.74 -10.38
N VAL A 11 0.91 -13.50 -10.09
CA VAL A 11 -0.04 -13.21 -9.03
C VAL A 11 -1.44 -13.60 -9.45
N MET A 12 -2.18 -14.22 -8.54
CA MET A 12 -3.55 -14.66 -8.73
C MET A 12 -4.44 -14.20 -7.58
N PRO A 13 -5.76 -14.06 -7.82
CA PRO A 13 -6.73 -13.80 -6.76
C PRO A 13 -6.62 -14.81 -5.62
N GLY A 14 -6.78 -14.29 -4.41
CA GLY A 14 -6.84 -15.11 -3.20
C GLY A 14 -8.18 -15.82 -3.02
N PRO A 15 -8.40 -16.45 -1.86
CA PRO A 15 -9.68 -17.06 -1.51
C PRO A 15 -10.86 -16.09 -1.55
N GLU A 16 -10.63 -14.80 -1.32
CA GLU A 16 -11.66 -13.75 -1.35
C GLU A 16 -11.92 -13.22 -2.78
N GLY A 17 -11.25 -13.76 -3.80
CA GLY A 17 -11.38 -13.29 -5.17
C GLY A 17 -10.64 -11.98 -5.44
N LEU A 18 -11.13 -11.23 -6.42
CA LEU A 18 -10.62 -9.91 -6.77
C LEU A 18 -11.10 -8.87 -5.76
N LEU A 19 -10.22 -7.92 -5.47
CA LEU A 19 -10.50 -6.75 -4.64
C LEU A 19 -10.66 -5.53 -5.56
N THR A 20 -11.32 -4.50 -5.04
CA THR A 20 -11.38 -3.20 -5.69
C THR A 20 -10.47 -2.24 -4.95
N SER A 21 -9.55 -1.61 -5.67
CA SER A 21 -8.67 -0.61 -5.07
C SER A 21 -9.51 0.58 -4.60
N PRO A 22 -9.24 1.12 -3.39
CA PRO A 22 -10.04 2.20 -2.85
C PRO A 22 -9.77 3.53 -3.56
N LEU A 23 -8.58 3.83 -4.08
CA LEU A 23 -8.35 5.11 -4.76
C LEU A 23 -8.75 5.08 -6.24
N THR A 24 -8.20 4.16 -7.01
CA THR A 24 -8.42 4.09 -8.47
C THR A 24 -9.66 3.30 -8.89
N GLY A 25 -10.24 2.47 -7.99
CA GLY A 25 -11.36 1.61 -8.34
C GLY A 25 -10.97 0.40 -9.21
N VAL A 26 -9.68 0.19 -9.43
CA VAL A 26 -9.17 -0.89 -10.29
C VAL A 26 -9.31 -2.25 -9.60
N SER A 27 -9.72 -3.27 -10.36
CA SER A 27 -9.74 -4.65 -9.88
C SER A 27 -8.30 -5.16 -9.69
N CYS A 28 -7.98 -5.59 -8.48
CA CYS A 28 -6.63 -5.97 -8.05
C CYS A 28 -6.67 -7.19 -7.12
N VAL A 29 -5.51 -7.78 -6.83
CA VAL A 29 -5.38 -8.88 -5.87
C VAL A 29 -4.89 -8.40 -4.49
N TRP A 30 -4.31 -7.21 -4.45
CA TRP A 30 -3.78 -6.55 -3.27
C TRP A 30 -3.68 -5.05 -3.54
N TYR A 31 -3.91 -4.25 -2.51
CA TYR A 31 -3.62 -2.83 -2.54
C TYR A 31 -3.05 -2.34 -1.21
N LYS A 32 -2.40 -1.18 -1.29
CA LYS A 32 -2.04 -0.34 -0.14
C LYS A 32 -2.25 1.12 -0.53
N VAL A 33 -2.98 1.84 0.32
CA VAL A 33 -3.14 3.29 0.23
C VAL A 33 -2.48 3.93 1.43
N LYS A 34 -1.69 4.97 1.16
CA LYS A 34 -1.00 5.75 2.18
C LYS A 34 -1.22 7.23 1.89
N VAL A 35 -1.61 7.98 2.91
CA VAL A 35 -1.60 9.44 2.88
C VAL A 35 -0.62 9.92 3.92
N GLU A 36 0.36 10.68 3.46
CA GLU A 36 1.36 11.31 4.31
C GLU A 36 1.25 12.82 4.23
N SER A 37 1.67 13.49 5.30
CA SER A 37 1.75 14.93 5.32
C SER A 37 2.96 15.40 6.12
N TRP A 38 3.58 16.49 5.69
CA TRP A 38 4.71 17.09 6.39
C TRP A 38 4.82 18.58 6.04
N GLN A 39 5.58 19.34 6.83
CA GLN A 39 5.81 20.76 6.57
C GLN A 39 7.19 20.96 5.95
N ALA A 40 7.26 21.64 4.80
CA ALA A 40 8.51 22.01 4.15
C ALA A 40 8.89 23.44 4.55
N ARG A 41 10.10 23.59 5.12
CA ARG A 41 10.90 24.80 5.45
C ARG A 41 11.49 24.73 6.86
N ALA A 42 10.75 24.15 7.80
CA ALA A 42 11.35 23.55 8.97
C ALA A 42 11.88 22.18 8.55
N ASP A 43 13.13 21.83 8.89
CA ASP A 43 13.69 20.46 8.74
C ASP A 43 12.99 19.47 9.69
N LEU A 44 11.66 19.50 9.74
CA LEU A 44 10.83 18.57 10.47
C LEU A 44 10.83 17.28 9.65
N HIS A 45 11.75 16.39 10.01
CA HIS A 45 11.78 14.97 9.64
C HIS A 45 10.49 14.20 9.99
N HIS A 46 9.44 14.87 10.47
CA HIS A 46 8.21 14.26 10.92
C HIS A 46 7.20 14.18 9.77
N ARG A 47 7.30 13.09 9.01
CA ARG A 47 6.30 12.67 8.03
C ARG A 47 5.16 11.99 8.78
N ASP A 48 4.03 12.67 8.91
CA ASP A 48 2.82 12.14 9.54
C ASP A 48 2.13 11.18 8.58
N THR A 49 1.96 9.91 8.95
CA THR A 49 1.02 9.02 8.26
C THR A 49 -0.39 9.34 8.72
N VAL A 50 -1.13 10.07 7.90
CA VAL A 50 -2.51 10.49 8.15
C VAL A 50 -3.49 9.36 7.93
N PHE A 51 -3.23 8.54 6.91
CA PHE A 51 -4.06 7.40 6.59
C PHE A 51 -3.19 6.27 6.04
N LEU A 52 -3.47 5.05 6.49
CA LEU A 52 -2.86 3.84 5.96
C LEU A 52 -3.90 2.74 5.93
N SER A 53 -4.20 2.26 4.73
CA SER A 53 -5.02 1.08 4.53
C SER A 53 -4.33 0.11 3.60
N LYS A 54 -4.47 -1.17 3.86
CA LYS A 54 -3.95 -2.24 3.00
C LYS A 54 -4.85 -3.46 3.08
N THR A 55 -4.81 -4.27 2.03
CA THR A 55 -5.45 -5.58 2.02
C THR A 55 -4.97 -6.41 3.23
N LYS A 56 -5.92 -7.07 3.91
CA LYS A 56 -5.63 -8.04 4.99
C LYS A 56 -5.72 -9.49 4.51
N HIS A 57 -6.28 -9.70 3.33
CA HIS A 57 -6.54 -11.02 2.76
C HIS A 57 -5.33 -11.54 2.00
N PRO A 58 -5.00 -12.83 2.14
CA PRO A 58 -3.92 -13.43 1.36
C PRO A 58 -4.30 -13.50 -0.13
N PHE A 59 -3.30 -13.42 -0.99
CA PHE A 59 -3.42 -13.65 -2.43
C PHE A 59 -2.64 -14.92 -2.82
N ARG A 60 -2.64 -15.30 -4.10
CA ARG A 60 -1.91 -16.47 -4.58
C ARG A 60 -0.78 -16.05 -5.51
N VAL A 61 0.28 -16.85 -5.56
CA VAL A 61 1.29 -16.79 -6.61
C VAL A 61 1.40 -18.17 -7.23
N LEU A 62 1.24 -18.23 -8.55
CA LEU A 62 1.38 -19.44 -9.34
C LEU A 62 2.82 -19.53 -9.85
N ASP A 63 3.57 -20.48 -9.32
CA ASP A 63 4.88 -20.87 -9.84
C ASP A 63 4.81 -22.25 -10.54
N GLN A 64 5.97 -22.80 -10.91
CA GLN A 64 6.06 -24.11 -11.58
C GLN A 64 5.59 -25.29 -10.70
N SER A 65 5.56 -25.11 -9.37
CA SER A 65 5.12 -26.11 -8.39
C SER A 65 3.63 -26.02 -8.08
N GLY A 66 2.96 -24.96 -8.56
CA GLY A 66 1.54 -24.71 -8.36
C GLY A 66 1.25 -23.45 -7.53
N PRO A 67 -0.02 -23.22 -7.15
CA PRO A 67 -0.41 -22.01 -6.45
C PRO A 67 -0.02 -22.05 -4.96
N LEU A 68 0.76 -21.07 -4.51
CA LEU A 68 1.04 -20.84 -3.09
C LEU A 68 0.28 -19.62 -2.57
N LEU A 69 -0.30 -19.71 -1.37
CA LEU A 69 -0.87 -18.55 -0.69
C LEU A 69 0.24 -17.64 -0.17
N ILE A 70 0.08 -16.34 -0.38
CA ILE A 70 0.97 -15.29 0.07
C ILE A 70 0.22 -14.36 1.00
N SER A 71 0.79 -14.11 2.18
CA SER A 71 0.25 -13.15 3.13
C SER A 71 0.34 -11.73 2.58
N ALA A 72 -0.71 -10.94 2.78
CA ALA A 72 -0.75 -9.54 2.40
C ALA A 72 0.35 -8.67 3.04
N ASP A 73 0.97 -9.14 4.12
CA ASP A 73 2.03 -8.43 4.83
C ASP A 73 3.41 -8.59 4.19
N ILE A 74 3.57 -9.48 3.20
CA ILE A 74 4.89 -9.76 2.59
C ILE A 74 5.37 -8.63 1.67
N ILE A 75 4.45 -7.88 1.09
CA ILE A 75 4.74 -6.82 0.11
C ILE A 75 5.43 -5.67 0.86
N PRO A 76 6.68 -5.32 0.49
CA PRO A 76 7.45 -4.39 1.27
C PRO A 76 6.89 -2.98 1.11
N PRO A 77 7.19 -2.09 2.06
CA PRO A 77 6.83 -0.69 1.95
C PRO A 77 7.41 0.02 0.72
N SER A 78 8.50 -0.51 0.15
CA SER A 78 9.27 0.04 -0.98
C SER A 78 8.77 -0.39 -2.36
N PHE A 79 7.59 -1.00 -2.44
CA PHE A 79 6.97 -1.29 -3.72
C PHE A 79 6.50 0.02 -4.37
N GLU A 80 6.81 0.22 -5.65
CA GLU A 80 6.48 1.46 -6.36
C GLU A 80 4.97 1.72 -6.35
N ALA A 81 4.61 2.96 -6.04
CA ALA A 81 3.21 3.37 -6.09
C ALA A 81 2.74 3.36 -7.55
N THR A 82 1.59 2.75 -7.78
CA THR A 82 0.91 2.76 -9.08
C THR A 82 0.39 4.16 -9.40
N VAL A 83 -0.07 4.87 -8.37
CA VAL A 83 -0.49 6.28 -8.48
C VAL A 83 0.05 7.06 -7.29
N THR A 84 0.58 8.24 -7.56
CA THR A 84 1.00 9.20 -6.53
C THR A 84 0.51 10.60 -6.89
N GLU A 85 -0.08 11.29 -5.92
CA GLU A 85 -0.46 12.69 -5.98
C GLU A 85 0.27 13.42 -4.85
N THR A 86 1.10 14.39 -5.21
CA THR A 86 1.83 15.23 -4.25
C THR A 86 1.43 16.68 -4.46
N VAL A 87 1.02 17.35 -3.39
CA VAL A 87 0.64 18.77 -3.43
C VAL A 87 1.37 19.51 -2.32
N SER A 88 1.94 20.68 -2.64
CA SER A 88 2.60 21.57 -1.67
C SER A 88 1.89 22.92 -1.65
N MET A 89 1.46 23.37 -0.48
CA MET A 89 0.73 24.63 -0.36
C MET A 89 0.62 25.14 1.07
N LYS A 90 0.40 26.45 1.22
CA LYS A 90 0.19 27.09 2.53
C LYS A 90 -1.22 26.93 3.10
N ARG A 91 -2.21 26.72 2.22
CA ARG A 91 -3.64 26.62 2.56
C ARG A 91 -4.13 25.19 2.29
N PRO A 92 -5.27 24.77 2.88
CA PRO A 92 -5.85 23.48 2.56
C PRO A 92 -6.11 23.32 1.05
N PRO A 93 -5.80 22.16 0.45
CA PRO A 93 -6.03 21.92 -0.97
C PRO A 93 -7.52 21.91 -1.31
N THR A 94 -7.87 22.50 -2.45
CA THR A 94 -9.20 22.30 -3.04
C THR A 94 -9.30 20.91 -3.68
N ARG A 95 -10.53 20.50 -4.01
CA ARG A 95 -10.79 19.22 -4.67
C ARG A 95 -10.06 19.08 -6.00
N ASP A 96 -9.97 20.17 -6.77
CA ASP A 96 -9.29 20.16 -8.07
C ASP A 96 -7.77 20.09 -7.93
N GLN A 97 -7.24 20.55 -6.79
CA GLN A 97 -5.80 20.54 -6.51
C GLN A 97 -5.32 19.19 -5.97
N ALA A 98 -6.16 18.50 -5.18
CA ALA A 98 -5.83 17.20 -4.58
C ALA A 98 -7.01 16.21 -4.69
N PRO A 99 -7.42 15.81 -5.91
CA PRO A 99 -8.60 14.97 -6.11
C PRO A 99 -8.53 13.62 -5.39
N LEU A 100 -7.35 12.98 -5.30
CA LEU A 100 -7.24 11.69 -4.59
C LEU A 100 -7.39 11.86 -3.08
N LEU A 101 -6.80 12.91 -2.52
CA LEU A 101 -6.96 13.23 -1.10
C LEU A 101 -8.44 13.50 -0.75
N HIS A 102 -9.14 14.27 -1.58
CA HIS A 102 -10.56 14.57 -1.38
C HIS A 102 -11.46 13.35 -1.59
N SER A 103 -11.13 12.45 -2.54
CA SER A 103 -11.82 11.17 -2.72
C SER A 103 -11.79 10.30 -1.46
N LEU A 104 -10.68 10.29 -0.72
CA LEU A 104 -10.59 9.59 0.56
C LEU A 104 -11.38 10.30 1.68
N ALA A 105 -11.34 11.63 1.71
CA ALA A 105 -12.10 12.43 2.67
C ALA A 105 -13.63 12.25 2.50
N ASP A 106 -14.13 12.24 1.26
CA ASP A 106 -15.54 12.02 0.94
C ASP A 106 -16.06 10.65 1.43
N ARG A 107 -15.18 9.66 1.49
CA ARG A 107 -15.48 8.31 2.01
C ARG A 107 -15.36 8.23 3.53
N GLY A 108 -15.08 9.35 4.20
CA GLY A 108 -14.88 9.41 5.65
C GLY A 108 -13.58 8.78 6.14
N LEU A 109 -12.62 8.51 5.25
CA LEU A 109 -11.34 7.87 5.60
C LEU A 109 -10.31 8.88 6.14
N ILE A 110 -10.49 10.16 5.81
CA ILE A 110 -9.66 11.26 6.30
C ILE A 110 -10.58 12.26 7.01
N PRO A 111 -10.35 12.56 8.30
CA PRO A 111 -11.14 13.56 9.01
C PRO A 111 -11.02 14.93 8.36
N GLN A 112 -12.14 15.67 8.27
CA GLN A 112 -12.13 17.02 7.70
C GLN A 112 -11.22 17.99 8.48
N ALA A 113 -11.08 17.82 9.79
CA ALA A 113 -10.14 18.61 10.59
C ALA A 113 -8.69 18.44 10.11
N THR A 114 -8.31 17.23 9.70
CA THR A 114 -6.98 16.91 9.17
C THR A 114 -6.77 17.55 7.79
N LEU A 115 -7.77 17.46 6.92
CA LEU A 115 -7.72 18.07 5.58
C LEU A 115 -7.60 19.60 5.65
N ASN A 116 -8.27 20.22 6.63
CA ASN A 116 -8.26 21.67 6.84
C ASN A 116 -7.05 22.19 7.63
N ARG A 117 -6.06 21.33 7.92
CA ARG A 117 -4.81 21.75 8.56
C ARG A 117 -4.12 22.81 7.71
N ARG A 118 -3.60 23.84 8.38
CA ARG A 118 -2.84 24.93 7.74
C ARG A 118 -1.36 24.77 8.05
N ALA A 119 -0.51 25.17 7.12
CA ALA A 119 0.91 25.30 7.38
C ALA A 119 1.17 26.44 8.38
N HIS A 120 2.29 26.38 9.09
CA HIS A 120 2.79 27.55 9.82
C HIS A 120 3.13 28.70 8.85
N LEU A 121 3.22 29.93 9.35
CA LEU A 121 3.29 31.17 8.55
C LEU A 121 4.34 31.14 7.42
N LEU A 122 5.49 30.51 7.69
CA LEU A 122 6.62 30.42 6.77
C LEU A 122 6.70 29.09 6.02
N ASP A 123 5.95 28.08 6.45
CA ASP A 123 6.05 26.71 5.94
C ASP A 123 5.04 26.45 4.81
N GLU A 124 5.30 25.39 4.05
CA GLU A 124 4.32 24.77 3.17
C GLU A 124 3.89 23.45 3.75
N LEU A 125 2.59 23.15 3.70
CA LEU A 125 2.07 21.84 4.06
C LEU A 125 2.06 20.99 2.78
N ILE A 126 2.81 19.90 2.81
CA ILE A 126 2.86 18.92 1.75
C ILE A 126 1.95 17.76 2.11
N TRP A 127 1.18 17.29 1.12
CA TRP A 127 0.45 16.04 1.16
C TRP A 127 0.99 15.11 0.08
N GLU A 128 1.12 13.84 0.41
CA GLU A 128 1.41 12.76 -0.55
C GLU A 128 0.37 11.67 -0.38
N THR A 129 -0.49 11.53 -1.39
CA THR A 129 -1.47 10.45 -1.47
C THR A 129 -0.95 9.43 -2.48
N SER A 130 -0.74 8.21 -2.02
CA SER A 130 -0.23 7.12 -2.86
C SER A 130 -1.11 5.88 -2.79
N GLU A 131 -1.24 5.21 -3.92
CA GLU A 131 -1.79 3.88 -4.03
C GLU A 131 -0.80 2.96 -4.71
N THR A 132 -0.61 1.79 -4.12
CA THR A 132 0.07 0.67 -4.74
C THR A 132 -0.94 -0.44 -4.95
N ILE A 133 -1.03 -0.98 -6.17
CA ILE A 133 -1.84 -2.17 -6.47
C ILE A 133 -0.99 -3.28 -7.06
N LEU A 134 -1.44 -4.52 -6.84
CA LEU A 134 -1.00 -5.68 -7.60
C LEU A 134 -2.15 -6.19 -8.46
N LEU A 135 -1.90 -6.34 -9.75
CA LEU A 135 -2.84 -6.86 -10.71
C LEU A 135 -2.69 -8.38 -10.86
N PRO A 136 -3.76 -9.11 -11.18
CA PRO A 136 -3.66 -10.49 -11.63
C PRO A 136 -2.69 -10.62 -12.81
N GLY A 137 -1.88 -11.68 -12.83
CA GLY A 137 -0.90 -11.96 -13.87
C GLY A 137 0.44 -11.23 -13.74
N GLN A 138 0.57 -10.24 -12.85
CA GLN A 138 1.87 -9.60 -12.61
C GLN A 138 2.86 -10.60 -12.03
N ARG A 139 4.13 -10.52 -12.46
CA ARG A 139 5.19 -11.37 -11.94
C ARG A 139 5.79 -10.81 -10.68
N VAL A 140 5.95 -11.65 -9.68
CA VAL A 140 6.48 -11.25 -8.38
C VAL A 140 7.41 -12.29 -7.81
N HIS A 141 8.38 -11.79 -7.04
CA HIS A 141 9.26 -12.57 -6.19
C HIS A 141 8.89 -12.29 -4.75
N ALA A 142 8.48 -13.33 -4.03
CA ALA A 142 8.15 -13.28 -2.61
C ALA A 142 9.16 -14.11 -1.82
N HIS A 143 9.62 -13.58 -0.68
CA HIS A 143 10.50 -14.31 0.23
C HIS A 143 9.95 -14.25 1.65
N GLY A 144 9.84 -15.40 2.31
CA GLY A 144 9.21 -15.45 3.62
C GLY A 144 9.36 -16.78 4.34
N ARG A 145 8.61 -16.91 5.43
CA ARG A 145 8.50 -18.16 6.19
C ARG A 145 7.20 -18.86 5.87
N VAL A 146 7.25 -20.17 5.72
CA VAL A 146 6.05 -20.99 5.57
C VAL A 146 5.33 -21.04 6.92
N GLY A 147 4.04 -20.73 6.91
CA GLY A 147 3.12 -20.88 8.02
C GLY A 147 1.84 -21.55 7.57
N ARG A 148 0.77 -21.40 8.36
CA ARG A 148 -0.57 -21.90 8.01
C ARG A 148 -1.60 -20.77 7.99
N TYR A 149 -2.55 -20.84 7.05
CA TYR A 149 -3.74 -19.99 6.98
C TYR A 149 -4.95 -20.90 6.71
N ARG A 150 -5.87 -21.00 7.68
CA ARG A 150 -7.01 -21.93 7.61
C ARG A 150 -6.61 -23.37 7.21
N GLY A 151 -5.51 -23.87 7.78
CA GLY A 151 -4.97 -25.21 7.49
C GLY A 151 -4.12 -25.32 6.22
N LEU A 152 -4.12 -24.32 5.33
CA LEU A 152 -3.35 -24.32 4.09
C LEU A 152 -1.94 -23.71 4.29
N PRO A 153 -0.93 -24.16 3.55
CA PRO A 153 0.40 -23.54 3.56
C PRO A 153 0.31 -22.10 3.03
N ILE A 154 0.98 -21.17 3.72
CA ILE A 154 1.04 -19.75 3.36
C ILE A 154 2.45 -19.21 3.57
N LEU A 155 2.93 -18.37 2.66
CA LEU A 155 4.16 -17.61 2.84
C LEU A 155 3.88 -16.32 3.60
N ARG A 156 4.53 -16.14 4.76
CA ARG A 156 4.40 -14.96 5.62
C ARG A 156 5.69 -14.13 5.63
N ARG A 157 5.55 -12.83 5.90
CA ARG A 157 6.70 -11.94 6.10
C ARG A 157 7.63 -12.48 7.19
N SER A 158 8.93 -12.48 6.93
CA SER A 158 9.95 -12.72 7.94
C SER A 158 10.24 -11.43 8.71
N VAL A 159 10.34 -11.53 10.05
CA VAL A 159 10.75 -10.42 10.93
C VAL A 159 12.19 -9.98 10.63
N LEU A 160 13.01 -10.83 9.99
CA LEU A 160 14.40 -10.55 9.63
C LEU A 160 14.57 -9.76 8.31
N GLY A 161 13.50 -9.16 7.77
CA GLY A 161 13.64 -8.06 6.80
C GLY A 161 14.05 -8.45 5.37
N PHE A 162 13.44 -9.47 4.77
CA PHE A 162 13.60 -9.73 3.32
C PHE A 162 12.28 -9.57 2.59
N GLY A 163 12.34 -8.77 1.52
CA GLY A 163 11.19 -8.18 0.84
C GLY A 163 10.65 -8.97 -0.34
N PHE A 164 9.63 -8.38 -0.95
CA PHE A 164 8.94 -8.84 -2.14
C PHE A 164 9.18 -7.84 -3.29
N ARG A 165 9.35 -8.31 -4.52
CA ARG A 165 9.68 -7.46 -5.68
C ARG A 165 8.82 -7.89 -6.87
N ALA A 166 8.12 -6.95 -7.52
CA ALA A 166 7.51 -7.23 -8.83
C ALA A 166 8.55 -7.02 -9.94
N GLU A 167 8.40 -7.79 -11.02
CA GLU A 167 9.10 -7.61 -12.29
C GLU A 167 8.21 -6.92 -13.31
#